data_AF-A0A1V5RW93-F1
#
_entry.id   AF-A0A1V5RW93-F1
#
_cell.length_a   1.000
_cell.length_b   1.000
_cell.length_c   1.000
_cell.angle_alpha   90.00
_cell.angle_beta   90.00
_cell.angle_gamma   90.00
#
_symmetry.space_group_name_H-M   'P 1'
#
loop_
_entity.id
_entity.type
_entity.pdbx_description
1 polymer ?
#
loop_
_entity_poly.entity_id
_entity_poly.type
_entity_poly.pdbx_seq_one_letter_code
_entity_poly.pdbx_strand_id
1 'polypeptide(L)'
;MKIKKQCLVCNNIFEPCDCENEALSWRKVVCCKEHFLYLLPIIEYTRKQRSKEEARQELSCLPSIEYNDNTKKVVDEIMEEDVPEEKQTEKIETRTFNKNNNKKFKKKR
;
A
#
# COMPACT_ATOMS: atom_id res chain seq x y z
N MET A 1 21.15 -10.61 -29.87
CA MET A 1 20.57 -9.26 -29.72
C MET A 1 20.53 -8.96 -28.23
N LYS A 2 21.08 -7.82 -27.78
CA LYS A 2 20.98 -7.46 -26.37
C LYS A 2 19.55 -7.00 -26.07
N ILE A 3 18.92 -7.63 -25.09
CA ILE A 3 17.56 -7.26 -24.66
C ILE A 3 17.67 -5.91 -23.96
N LYS A 4 16.88 -4.92 -24.36
CA LYS A 4 16.75 -3.65 -23.63
C LYS A 4 15.50 -3.73 -22.74
N LYS A 5 15.62 -3.27 -21.49
CA LYS A 5 14.50 -3.18 -20.54
C LYS A 5 14.28 -1.74 -20.10
N GLN A 6 13.09 -1.46 -19.58
CA GLN A 6 12.76 -0.18 -18.95
C GLN A 6 12.90 -0.28 -17.44
N CYS A 7 13.50 0.74 -16.83
CA CYS A 7 13.60 0.86 -15.38
C CYS A 7 12.20 1.02 -14.77
N LEU A 8 11.86 0.19 -13.78
CA LEU A 8 10.55 0.26 -13.14
C LEU A 8 10.31 1.56 -12.35
N VAL A 9 11.37 2.28 -11.98
CA VAL A 9 11.28 3.52 -11.19
C VAL A 9 11.23 4.75 -12.08
N CYS A 10 12.16 4.90 -13.03
CA CYS A 10 12.31 6.13 -13.82
C CYS A 10 12.03 5.95 -15.34
N ASN A 11 11.57 4.79 -15.79
CA ASN A 11 11.35 4.44 -17.20
C ASN A 11 12.58 4.49 -18.14
N ASN A 12 13.77 4.84 -17.66
CA ASN A 12 14.98 4.83 -18.48
C ASN A 12 15.24 3.44 -19.09
N ILE A 13 15.59 3.43 -20.37
CA ILE A 13 15.95 2.21 -21.10
C ILE A 13 17.39 1.84 -20.72
N PHE A 14 17.59 0.61 -20.26
CA PHE A 14 18.90 0.09 -19.90
C PHE A 14 19.10 -1.33 -20.44
N GLU A 15 20.36 -1.73 -20.58
CA GLU A 15 20.73 -3.11 -20.90
C GLU A 15 20.88 -3.88 -19.58
N PRO A 16 19.94 -4.78 -19.21
CA PRO A 16 20.13 -5.65 -18.07
C PRO A 16 21.36 -6.52 -18.24
N CYS A 17 22.07 -6.75 -17.15
CA CYS A 17 23.17 -7.72 -17.13
C CYS A 17 22.60 -9.14 -17.11
N ASP A 18 23.03 -9.98 -18.06
CA ASP A 18 22.79 -11.43 -18.08
C ASP A 18 23.72 -12.17 -17.10
N CYS A 19 23.89 -11.64 -15.90
CA CYS A 19 24.63 -12.34 -14.86
C CYS A 19 23.75 -13.49 -14.33
N GLU A 20 23.95 -14.69 -14.89
CA GLU A 20 23.13 -15.91 -14.65
C GLU A 20 23.07 -16.36 -13.19
N ASN A 21 23.99 -15.93 -12.32
CA ASN A 21 24.16 -16.48 -10.97
C ASN A 21 23.66 -15.61 -9.80
N GLU A 22 23.06 -14.43 -10.04
CA GLU A 22 22.51 -13.62 -8.95
C GLU A 22 20.98 -13.58 -9.02
N ALA A 23 20.34 -14.32 -8.10
CA ALA A 23 18.88 -14.37 -7.93
C ALA A 23 18.25 -13.01 -7.56
N LEU A 24 19.06 -12.04 -7.09
CA LEU A 24 18.64 -10.71 -6.62
C LEU A 24 19.45 -9.58 -7.29
N SER A 25 19.79 -9.74 -8.56
CA SER A 25 20.52 -8.71 -9.30
C SER A 25 19.56 -7.58 -9.68
N TRP A 26 19.54 -6.50 -8.88
CA TRP A 26 18.85 -5.24 -9.16
C TRP A 26 18.96 -4.77 -10.63
N ARG A 27 20.08 -5.10 -11.26
CA ARG A 27 20.38 -4.92 -12.70
C ARG A 27 19.43 -5.63 -13.66
N LYS A 28 18.44 -6.41 -13.18
CA LYS A 28 17.40 -7.02 -14.01
C LYS A 28 16.13 -6.16 -14.10
N VAL A 29 15.94 -5.23 -13.16
CA VAL A 29 14.68 -4.48 -12.96
C VAL A 29 14.85 -2.97 -12.93
N VAL A 30 16.04 -2.47 -12.61
CA VAL A 30 16.34 -1.03 -12.55
C VAL A 30 17.67 -0.68 -13.21
N CYS A 31 17.81 0.57 -13.63
CA CYS A 31 19.01 1.05 -14.32
C CYS A 31 20.19 1.34 -13.38
N CYS A 32 19.96 1.60 -12.09
CA CYS A 32 21.00 1.86 -11.09
C CYS A 32 20.62 1.28 -9.73
N LYS A 33 21.63 1.09 -8.85
CA LYS A 33 21.43 0.56 -7.50
C LYS A 33 20.56 1.49 -6.65
N GLU A 34 20.66 2.80 -6.86
CA GLU A 34 19.85 3.79 -6.14
C GLU A 34 18.35 3.57 -6.41
N HIS A 35 17.94 3.42 -7.68
CA HIS A 35 16.56 3.09 -8.03
C HIS A 35 16.08 1.76 -7.42
N PHE A 36 16.97 0.82 -7.14
CA PHE A 36 16.58 -0.41 -6.44
C PHE A 36 16.17 -0.16 -5.00
N LEU A 37 16.81 0.80 -4.32
CA LEU A 37 16.49 1.17 -2.94
C LEU A 37 15.10 1.76 -2.81
N TYR A 38 14.62 2.50 -3.81
CA TYR A 38 13.24 2.98 -3.85
C TYR A 38 12.26 1.85 -4.17
N LEU A 39 12.65 0.91 -5.03
CA LEU A 39 11.77 -0.16 -5.48
C LEU A 39 11.41 -1.14 -4.35
N LEU A 40 12.34 -1.41 -3.43
CA LEU A 40 12.13 -2.33 -2.30
C LEU A 40 10.94 -1.95 -1.39
N PRO A 41 10.91 -0.77 -0.73
CA PRO A 41 9.81 -0.38 0.14
C PRO A 41 8.47 -0.35 -0.61
N ILE A 42 8.47 0.04 -1.88
CA ILE A 42 7.26 0.10 -2.72
C ILE A 42 6.72 -1.31 -3.01
N ILE A 43 7.60 -2.26 -3.37
CA ILE A 43 7.19 -3.66 -3.60
C ILE A 43 6.72 -4.32 -2.30
N GLU A 44 7.41 -4.09 -1.19
CA GLU A 44 7.03 -4.67 0.10
C GLU A 44 5.70 -4.11 0.61
N TYR A 45 5.47 -2.80 0.44
CA TYR A 45 4.19 -2.16 0.73
C TYR A 45 3.05 -2.75 -0.11
N THR A 46 3.23 -2.81 -1.45
CA THR A 46 2.20 -3.35 -2.36
C THR A 46 1.92 -4.83 -2.10
N ARG A 47 2.89 -5.60 -1.60
CA ARG A 47 2.73 -7.00 -1.17
C ARG A 47 2.16 -7.16 0.24
N LYS A 48 1.88 -6.06 0.94
CA LYS A 48 1.41 -6.03 2.34
C LYS A 48 2.39 -6.72 3.31
N GLN A 49 3.68 -6.71 2.97
CA GLN A 49 4.77 -7.23 3.81
C GLN A 49 5.35 -6.15 4.73
N ARG A 50 5.04 -4.88 4.44
CA ARG A 50 5.49 -3.71 5.18
C ARG A 50 4.34 -2.72 5.35
N SER A 51 4.33 -2.00 6.47
CA SER A 51 3.32 -0.96 6.73
C SER A 51 3.59 0.31 5.91
N LYS A 52 2.54 1.15 5.75
CA LYS A 52 2.64 2.46 5.09
C LYS A 52 3.67 3.35 5.79
N GLU A 53 3.66 3.37 7.12
CA GLU A 53 4.53 4.20 7.96
C GLU A 53 6.01 3.83 7.78
N GLU A 54 6.34 2.53 7.82
CA GLU A 54 7.71 2.04 7.61
C GLU A 54 8.19 2.35 6.18
N ALA A 55 7.33 2.14 5.17
CA ALA A 55 7.66 2.47 3.78
C ALA A 55 7.87 3.98 3.59
N ARG A 56 7.04 4.81 4.20
CA ARG A 56 7.15 6.27 4.18
C ARG A 56 8.45 6.74 4.83
N GLN A 57 8.81 6.17 5.98
CA GLN A 57 10.04 6.53 6.68
C GLN A 57 11.29 6.22 5.85
N GLU A 58 11.37 5.03 5.24
CA GLU A 58 12.49 4.68 4.37
C GLU A 58 12.56 5.58 3.13
N LEU A 59 11.44 5.79 2.44
CA LEU A 59 11.40 6.64 1.25
C LEU A 59 11.73 8.11 1.58
N SER A 60 11.36 8.60 2.76
CA SER A 60 11.68 9.97 3.22
C SER A 60 13.17 10.18 3.52
N CYS A 61 13.90 9.10 3.85
CA CYS A 61 15.35 9.14 4.08
C CYS A 61 16.16 9.15 2.77
N LEU A 62 15.53 8.84 1.65
CA LEU A 62 16.19 8.80 0.34
C LEU A 62 16.08 10.17 -0.36
N PRO A 63 17.05 10.52 -1.24
CA PRO A 63 16.97 11.76 -2.00
C PRO A 63 15.72 11.79 -2.90
N SER A 64 15.22 12.99 -3.23
CA SER A 64 14.08 13.10 -4.14
C SER A 64 14.50 12.73 -5.57
N ILE A 65 13.69 11.91 -6.24
CA ILE A 65 13.90 11.46 -7.62
C ILE A 65 12.61 11.57 -8.43
N GLU A 66 12.74 11.54 -9.76
CA GLU A 66 11.59 11.44 -10.65
C GLU A 66 11.11 9.99 -10.78
N TYR A 67 9.89 9.74 -10.31
CA TYR A 67 9.19 8.47 -10.48
C TYR A 67 8.37 8.47 -11.78
N ASN A 68 8.24 7.30 -12.40
CA ASN A 68 7.27 7.09 -13.46
C ASN A 68 5.83 7.13 -12.90
N ASP A 69 4.86 7.36 -13.77
CA ASP A 69 3.46 7.56 -13.35
C ASP A 69 2.88 6.40 -12.54
N ASN A 70 3.31 5.16 -12.82
CA ASN A 70 2.82 3.97 -12.11
C ASN A 70 3.37 3.89 -10.68
N THR A 71 4.69 4.10 -10.53
CA THR A 71 5.36 4.07 -9.23
C THR A 71 4.99 5.29 -8.41
N LYS A 72 4.85 6.44 -9.07
CA LYS A 72 4.46 7.71 -8.46
C LYS A 72 3.13 7.60 -7.72
N LYS A 73 2.11 6.97 -8.31
CA LYS A 73 0.81 6.76 -7.64
C LYS A 73 0.96 6.03 -6.30
N VAL A 74 1.79 4.99 -6.26
CA VAL A 74 2.02 4.21 -5.03
C VAL A 74 2.86 5.01 -4.03
N VAL A 75 3.86 5.74 -4.50
CA VAL A 75 4.66 6.61 -3.63
C VAL A 75 3.81 7.73 -3.04
N ASP A 76 2.95 8.35 -3.84
CA ASP A 76 2.00 9.37 -3.40
C ASP A 76 1.05 8.78 -2.34
N GLU A 77 0.50 7.58 -2.57
CA GLU A 77 -0.33 6.86 -1.58
C GLU A 77 0.42 6.60 -0.26
N ILE A 78 1.70 6.19 -0.33
CA ILE A 78 2.53 5.97 0.85
C ILE A 78 2.82 7.28 1.60
N MET A 79 3.04 8.37 0.87
CA MET A 79 3.40 9.68 1.41
C MET A 79 2.19 10.48 1.90
N GLU A 80 0.99 10.18 1.39
CA GLU A 80 -0.25 10.83 1.78
C GLU A 80 -0.52 10.61 3.27
N GLU A 81 -0.84 11.67 3.99
CA GLU A 81 -1.23 11.57 5.39
C GLU A 81 -2.56 10.83 5.47
N ASP A 82 -2.65 9.84 6.37
CA ASP A 82 -3.94 9.21 6.67
C ASP A 82 -4.82 10.28 7.31
N VAL A 83 -5.60 10.97 6.48
CA VAL A 83 -6.68 11.80 6.95
C VAL A 83 -7.60 10.84 7.71
N PRO A 84 -7.80 11.02 9.03
CA PRO A 84 -8.68 10.15 9.77
C PRO A 84 -10.06 10.27 9.10
N GLU A 85 -10.46 9.20 8.42
CA GLU A 85 -11.79 9.08 7.85
C GLU A 85 -12.74 9.21 9.03
N GLU A 86 -13.41 10.36 9.13
CA GLU A 86 -14.43 10.58 10.15
C GLU A 86 -15.44 9.44 9.99
N LYS A 87 -15.41 8.53 10.96
CA LYS A 87 -16.36 7.43 11.07
C LYS A 87 -17.74 8.00 10.85
N GLN A 88 -18.33 7.71 9.69
CA GLN A 88 -19.77 7.90 9.50
C GLN A 88 -20.44 6.99 10.51
N THR A 89 -20.78 7.58 11.64
CA THR A 89 -21.63 6.99 12.66
C THR A 89 -23.00 6.86 12.03
N GLU A 90 -23.23 5.76 11.32
CA GLU A 90 -24.58 5.34 10.99
C GLU A 90 -25.34 5.17 12.31
N LYS A 91 -26.31 6.06 12.48
CA LYS A 91 -27.16 6.21 13.65
C LYS A 91 -27.79 4.86 13.97
N ILE A 92 -27.58 4.40 15.20
CA ILE A 92 -28.38 3.33 15.80
C ILE A 92 -29.82 3.85 15.89
N GLU A 93 -30.69 3.47 14.95
CA GLU A 93 -32.12 3.60 15.14
C GLU A 93 -32.59 2.53 16.12
N THR A 94 -32.64 2.87 17.41
CA THR A 94 -33.43 2.12 18.39
C THR A 94 -34.92 2.30 18.09
N ARG A 95 -35.45 1.49 17.16
CA ARG A 95 -36.89 1.27 17.08
C ARG A 95 -37.31 0.37 18.25
N THR A 96 -37.60 1.01 19.38
CA THR A 96 -38.46 0.47 20.42
C THR A 96 -39.85 0.22 19.84
N PHE A 97 -40.08 -0.99 19.32
CA PHE A 97 -41.43 -1.46 19.04
C PHE A 97 -42.05 -1.98 20.33
N ASN A 98 -42.65 -1.05 21.08
CA ASN A 98 -43.55 -1.38 22.18
C ASN A 98 -44.87 -1.85 21.58
N LYS A 99 -45.15 -3.17 21.62
CA LYS A 99 -46.50 -3.71 21.46
C LYS A 99 -46.79 -4.71 22.57
N ASN A 100 -47.44 -4.18 23.59
CA ASN A 100 -48.33 -4.86 24.52
C ASN A 100 -49.08 -6.03 23.85
N ASN A 101 -49.07 -7.19 24.48
CA ASN A 101 -50.21 -8.12 24.47
C ASN A 101 -50.30 -8.90 25.80
N ASN A 102 -51.03 -8.28 26.72
CA ASN A 102 -52.17 -8.83 27.48
C ASN A 102 -52.17 -10.29 28.01
N LYS A 103 -52.48 -10.36 29.32
CA LYS A 103 -53.31 -11.36 30.03
C LYS A 103 -52.74 -12.78 30.25
N LYS A 104 -52.34 -13.08 31.50
CA LYS A 104 -53.29 -13.57 32.53
C LYS A 104 -52.69 -13.61 33.93
N PHE A 105 -53.56 -13.24 34.87
CA PHE A 105 -53.39 -13.14 36.31
C PHE A 105 -53.22 -14.48 37.02
N LYS A 106 -52.65 -14.36 38.24
CA LYS A 106 -52.88 -15.12 39.48
C LYS A 106 -52.02 -16.36 39.79
N LYS A 107 -51.02 -16.06 40.60
CA LYS A 107 -50.33 -16.89 41.61
C LYS A 107 -51.25 -17.09 42.84
N LYS A 108 -51.32 -18.32 43.37
CA LYS A 108 -51.62 -18.74 44.76
C LYS A 108 -51.99 -20.24 44.67
N ARG A 109 -51.57 -21.14 45.53
CA ARG A 109 -50.66 -21.15 46.68
C ARG A 109 -50.41 -22.63 46.94
#